data_AF-A0A3B9JAD1-F1
#
_entry.id   AF-A0A3B9JAD1-F1
#
_cell.length_a   1.000
_cell.length_b   1.000
_cell.length_c   1.000
_cell.angle_alpha   90.00
_cell.angle_beta   90.00
_cell.angle_gamma   90.00
#
_symmetry.space_group_name_H-M   'P 1'
#
loop_
_entity.id
_entity.type
_entity.pdbx_description
1 polymer ?
#
loop_
_entity_poly.entity_id
_entity_poly.type
_entity_poly.pdbx_seq_one_letter_code
_entity_poly.pdbx_strand_id
1 'polypeptide(L)'
;MSLLHDFLLKSFRQDTSPKELISTKTYNLELGLILLEHIEGQLNRSDAKAQFTLAANTIILGVSVVLSEQGIASKIFESSAGIAERLIGVLSIVLYFCLLHSTIFSLTAVMPKFDFPAKADNIFYFGSILGTPETAFSEKIKDLQAEELNEMLISEIYVLSSIAKTKFTKIKKSHKWLILAIAAWAIIQGIKLFS
;
A
#
# COMPACT_ATOMS: atom_id res chain seq x y z
N MET A 1 15.41 3.06 29.80
CA MET A 1 14.03 2.59 29.60
C MET A 1 13.15 2.67 30.86
N SER A 2 13.70 2.72 32.10
CA SER A 2 12.87 2.80 33.32
C SER A 2 12.31 4.20 33.66
N LEU A 3 12.96 5.28 33.24
CA LEU A 3 12.47 6.65 33.51
C LEU A 3 11.14 6.98 32.82
N LEU A 4 10.89 6.40 31.65
CA LEU A 4 9.64 6.62 30.92
C LEU A 4 8.48 5.85 31.56
N HIS A 5 8.77 4.71 32.19
CA HIS A 5 7.78 3.91 32.91
C HIS A 5 7.38 4.54 34.25
N ASP A 6 8.34 5.08 35.01
CA ASP A 6 8.06 5.79 36.26
C ASP A 6 7.36 7.14 36.03
N PHE A 7 7.67 7.84 34.94
CA PHE A 7 6.95 9.07 34.57
C PHE A 7 5.48 8.79 34.25
N LEU A 8 5.21 7.73 33.50
CA LEU A 8 3.84 7.30 33.16
C LEU A 8 3.06 6.82 34.38
N LEU A 9 3.69 6.08 35.31
CA LEU A 9 3.01 5.63 36.53
C LEU A 9 2.70 6.78 37.51
N LYS A 10 3.53 7.82 37.53
CA LYS A 10 3.33 8.96 38.42
C LYS A 10 2.29 9.95 37.91
N SER A 11 2.08 10.05 36.60
CA SER A 11 1.01 10.86 36.00
C SER A 11 -0.38 10.24 36.14
N PHE A 12 -0.49 8.93 36.39
CA PHE A 12 -1.78 8.22 36.52
C PHE A 12 -2.38 8.21 37.94
N ARG A 13 -1.69 8.79 38.94
CA ARG A 13 -2.09 8.70 40.36
C ARG A 13 -2.65 10.00 40.96
N GLN A 14 -3.04 10.96 40.13
CA GLN A 14 -3.77 12.16 40.58
C GLN A 14 -5.28 11.87 40.56
N ASP A 15 -5.95 12.18 41.67
CA ASP A 15 -7.40 12.29 41.79
C ASP A 15 -7.87 13.36 40.78
N THR A 16 -8.10 12.94 39.53
CA THR A 16 -8.50 13.84 38.45
C THR A 16 -9.91 14.34 38.75
N SER A 17 -10.01 15.65 38.99
CA SER A 17 -11.27 16.38 39.05
C SER A 17 -12.16 16.01 37.84
N PRO A 18 -13.50 15.93 37.99
CA PRO A 18 -14.40 15.63 36.87
C PRO A 18 -14.17 16.49 35.62
N LYS A 19 -13.66 17.72 35.76
CA LYS A 19 -13.28 18.59 34.63
C LYS A 19 -12.05 18.11 33.85
N GLU A 20 -11.06 17.53 34.53
CA GLU A 20 -9.86 16.96 33.88
C GLU A 20 -10.17 15.66 33.14
N LEU A 21 -11.10 14.86 33.67
CA LEU A 21 -11.59 13.64 33.03
C LEU A 21 -12.30 13.92 31.69
N ILE A 22 -13.13 14.97 31.64
CA ILE A 22 -13.78 15.41 30.38
C ILE A 22 -12.73 15.91 29.38
N SER A 23 -11.76 16.71 29.83
CA SER A 23 -10.66 17.20 28.99
C SER A 23 -9.84 16.07 28.37
N THR A 24 -9.58 15.00 29.13
CA THR A 24 -8.76 13.87 28.67
C THR A 24 -9.49 13.04 27.61
N LYS A 25 -10.80 12.82 27.76
CA LYS A 25 -11.60 12.07 26.78
C LYS A 25 -11.68 12.80 25.44
N THR A 26 -11.95 14.10 25.46
CA THR A 26 -11.99 14.92 24.23
C THR A 26 -10.63 14.92 23.53
N TYR A 27 -9.53 15.03 24.28
CA TYR A 27 -8.17 14.98 23.74
C TYR A 27 -7.85 13.65 23.05
N ASN A 28 -8.25 12.51 23.63
CA ASN A 28 -8.01 11.20 23.03
C ASN A 28 -8.76 11.01 21.71
N LEU A 29 -10.00 11.51 21.62
CA LEU A 29 -10.79 11.46 20.40
C LEU A 29 -10.17 12.31 19.29
N GLU A 30 -9.77 13.54 19.62
CA GLU A 30 -9.10 14.45 18.68
C GLU A 30 -7.80 13.84 18.15
N LEU A 31 -6.97 13.26 19.03
CA LEU A 31 -5.75 12.57 18.63
C LEU A 31 -6.05 11.37 17.72
N GLY A 32 -7.09 10.59 18.03
CA GLY A 32 -7.54 9.49 17.19
C GLY A 32 -7.92 9.96 15.78
N LEU A 33 -8.67 11.05 15.66
CA LEU A 33 -9.06 11.63 14.38
C LEU A 33 -7.83 12.12 13.57
N ILE A 34 -6.87 12.78 14.22
CA ILE A 34 -5.61 13.21 13.59
C ILE A 34 -4.82 11.99 13.07
N LEU A 35 -4.75 10.92 13.85
CA LEU A 35 -4.07 9.68 13.44
C LEU A 35 -4.80 8.99 12.27
N LEU A 36 -6.13 8.99 12.29
CA LEU A 36 -6.94 8.47 11.19
C LEU A 36 -6.66 9.22 9.90
N GLU A 37 -6.75 10.55 9.91
CA GLU A 37 -6.44 11.42 8.76
C GLU A 37 -5.02 11.19 8.27
N HIS A 38 -4.06 11.05 9.18
CA HIS A 38 -2.67 10.74 8.82
C HIS A 38 -2.57 9.42 8.05
N ILE A 39 -3.21 8.35 8.54
CA ILE A 39 -3.17 7.03 7.91
C ILE A 39 -3.86 7.04 6.55
N GLU A 40 -5.00 7.70 6.42
CA GLU A 40 -5.69 7.89 5.14
C GLU A 40 -4.80 8.62 4.14
N GLY A 41 -4.12 9.68 4.60
CA GLY A 41 -3.12 10.39 3.81
C GLY A 41 -2.00 9.46 3.32
N GLN A 42 -1.50 8.55 4.16
CA GLN A 42 -0.49 7.56 3.75
C GLN A 42 -1.06 6.54 2.75
N LEU A 43 -2.31 6.12 2.92
CA LEU A 43 -2.99 5.19 2.02
C LEU A 43 -3.15 5.79 0.62
N ASN A 44 -3.61 7.04 0.54
CA ASN A 44 -3.76 7.79 -0.71
C ASN A 44 -2.42 7.97 -1.42
N ARG A 45 -1.35 8.31 -0.68
CA ARG A 45 0.01 8.39 -1.24
C ARG A 45 0.53 7.04 -1.73
N SER A 46 0.18 5.95 -1.04
CA SER A 46 0.49 4.59 -1.46
C SER A 46 -0.19 4.29 -2.80
N ASP A 47 -1.48 4.59 -2.95
CA ASP A 47 -2.23 4.34 -4.19
C ASP A 47 -1.69 5.18 -5.35
N ALA A 48 -1.36 6.46 -5.12
CA ALA A 48 -0.70 7.30 -6.11
C ALA A 48 0.64 6.69 -6.58
N LYS A 49 1.48 6.19 -5.67
CA LYS A 49 2.74 5.52 -6.03
C LYS A 49 2.53 4.27 -6.87
N ALA A 50 1.50 3.47 -6.56
CA ALA A 50 1.17 2.29 -7.34
C ALA A 50 0.72 2.67 -8.76
N GLN A 51 -0.10 3.72 -8.91
CA GLN A 51 -0.52 4.25 -10.21
C GLN A 51 0.66 4.81 -11.03
N PHE A 52 1.55 5.58 -10.40
CA PHE A 52 2.78 6.04 -11.06
C PHE A 52 3.65 4.88 -11.52
N THR A 53 3.76 3.81 -10.72
CA THR A 53 4.52 2.62 -11.09
C THR A 53 3.89 1.91 -12.29
N LEU A 54 2.55 1.81 -12.35
CA LEU A 54 1.85 1.25 -13.51
C LEU A 54 2.07 2.10 -14.77
N ALA A 55 1.97 3.43 -14.66
CA ALA A 55 2.26 4.33 -15.78
C ALA A 55 3.70 4.16 -16.29
N ALA A 56 4.68 4.07 -15.38
CA ALA A 56 6.07 3.81 -15.73
C ALA A 56 6.25 2.45 -16.43
N ASN A 57 5.62 1.38 -15.92
CA ASN A 57 5.63 0.07 -16.56
C ASN A 57 5.07 0.14 -18.00
N THR A 58 3.96 0.83 -18.21
CA THR A 58 3.34 1.00 -19.53
C THR A 58 4.25 1.75 -20.50
N ILE A 59 4.91 2.83 -20.05
CA ILE A 59 5.84 3.59 -20.89
C ILE A 59 7.03 2.71 -21.29
N ILE A 60 7.67 2.03 -20.33
CA ILE A 60 8.83 1.17 -20.60
C ILE A 60 8.42 0.02 -21.54
N LEU A 61 7.26 -0.59 -21.31
CA LEU A 61 6.74 -1.65 -22.17
C LEU A 61 6.52 -1.14 -23.60
N GLY A 62 5.85 0.00 -23.76
CA GLY A 62 5.60 0.61 -25.07
C GLY A 62 6.88 0.96 -25.81
N VAL A 63 7.83 1.63 -25.15
CA VAL A 63 9.13 1.96 -25.73
C VAL A 63 9.92 0.70 -26.08
N SER A 64 9.89 -0.31 -25.21
CA SER A 64 10.59 -1.58 -25.44
C SER A 64 10.02 -2.31 -26.65
N VAL A 65 8.69 -2.32 -26.84
CA VAL A 65 8.05 -2.95 -28.00
C VAL A 65 8.40 -2.20 -29.29
N VAL A 66 8.38 -0.87 -29.29
CA VAL A 66 8.71 -0.06 -30.48
C VAL A 66 10.18 -0.20 -30.89
N LEU A 67 11.10 -0.23 -29.92
CA LEU A 67 12.54 -0.38 -30.17
C LEU A 67 13.00 -1.83 -30.33
N SER A 68 12.10 -2.79 -30.12
CA SER A 68 12.37 -4.21 -30.34
C SER A 68 12.04 -4.57 -31.77
N GLU A 69 13.04 -5.06 -32.50
CA GLU A 69 12.78 -5.77 -33.75
C GLU A 69 11.86 -6.96 -33.46
N GLN A 70 10.89 -7.19 -34.36
CA GLN A 70 10.00 -8.34 -34.23
C GLN A 70 10.84 -9.62 -34.22
N GLY A 71 10.58 -10.52 -33.26
CA GLY A 71 11.28 -11.81 -33.18
C GLY A 71 12.56 -11.84 -32.34
N ILE A 72 12.86 -10.85 -31.49
CA ILE A 72 14.03 -10.91 -30.58
C ILE A 72 14.06 -12.21 -29.73
N ALA A 73 12.91 -12.77 -29.38
CA ALA A 73 12.84 -14.05 -28.68
C ALA A 73 13.18 -15.26 -29.57
N SER A 74 12.90 -15.22 -30.88
CA SER A 74 13.25 -16.31 -31.80
C SER A 74 14.76 -16.35 -32.07
N LYS A 75 15.42 -15.19 -32.10
CA LYS A 75 16.89 -15.07 -32.26
C LYS A 75 17.70 -15.82 -31.19
N ILE A 76 17.10 -16.15 -30.04
CA ILE A 76 17.74 -16.97 -29.00
C ILE A 76 18.04 -18.39 -29.50
N PHE A 77 17.13 -18.94 -30.32
CA PHE A 77 17.20 -20.33 -30.81
C PHE A 77 17.79 -20.43 -32.23
N GLU A 78 18.02 -19.30 -32.89
CA GLU A 78 18.61 -19.28 -34.22
C GLU A 78 20.12 -19.57 -34.16
N SER A 79 20.54 -20.64 -34.84
CA SER A 79 21.95 -21.06 -34.90
C SER A 79 22.85 -20.01 -35.55
N SER A 80 22.29 -19.17 -36.44
CA SER A 80 22.99 -18.07 -37.12
C SER A 80 23.13 -16.79 -36.28
N ALA A 81 22.41 -16.68 -35.17
CA ALA A 81 22.40 -15.45 -34.37
C ALA A 81 23.72 -15.23 -33.62
N GLY A 82 24.21 -13.99 -33.63
CA GLY A 82 25.42 -13.59 -32.90
C GLY A 82 25.24 -13.68 -31.38
N ILE A 83 26.35 -13.76 -30.64
CA ILE A 83 26.30 -13.82 -29.17
C ILE A 83 25.58 -12.60 -28.55
N ALA A 84 25.76 -11.42 -29.15
CA ALA A 84 25.11 -10.18 -28.70
C ALA A 84 23.59 -10.23 -28.88
N GLU A 85 23.10 -10.75 -30.02
CA GLU A 85 21.67 -10.89 -30.29
C GLU A 85 21.00 -11.88 -29.33
N ARG A 86 21.68 -13.00 -29.04
CA ARG A 86 21.20 -13.99 -28.05
C ARG A 86 21.13 -13.38 -26.65
N LEU A 87 22.14 -12.59 -26.27
CA LEU A 87 22.17 -11.91 -24.98
C LEU A 87 21.04 -10.88 -24.86
N ILE A 88 20.80 -10.09 -25.91
CA ILE A 88 19.66 -9.17 -26.01
C ILE A 88 18.33 -9.93 -25.85
N GLY A 89 18.19 -11.09 -26.50
CA GLY A 89 17.02 -11.94 -26.37
C GLY A 89 16.76 -12.39 -24.93
N VAL A 90 17.77 -12.93 -24.25
CA VAL A 90 17.67 -13.36 -22.85
C VAL A 90 17.35 -12.17 -21.92
N LEU A 91 18.05 -11.04 -22.08
CA LEU A 91 17.77 -9.84 -21.29
C LEU A 91 16.36 -9.28 -21.54
N SER A 92 15.83 -9.40 -22.75
CA SER A 92 14.46 -8.98 -23.06
C SER A 92 13.42 -9.85 -22.35
N ILE A 93 13.64 -11.16 -22.26
CA ILE A 93 12.78 -12.05 -21.45
C ILE A 93 12.81 -11.63 -19.98
N VAL A 94 14.00 -11.37 -19.43
CA VAL A 94 14.17 -10.90 -18.04
C VAL A 94 13.46 -9.56 -17.82
N LEU A 95 13.59 -8.62 -18.75
CA LEU A 95 12.90 -7.33 -18.74
C LEU A 95 11.38 -7.51 -18.64
N TYR A 96 10.77 -8.28 -19.55
CA TYR A 96 9.33 -8.48 -19.57
C TYR A 96 8.83 -9.22 -18.32
N PHE A 97 9.59 -10.19 -17.82
CA PHE A 97 9.29 -10.87 -16.57
C PHE A 97 9.30 -9.90 -15.36
N CYS A 98 10.30 -9.02 -15.28
CA CYS A 98 10.36 -8.00 -14.24
C CYS A 98 9.19 -7.00 -14.34
N LEU A 99 8.83 -6.55 -15.55
CA LEU A 99 7.69 -5.66 -15.77
C LEU A 99 6.36 -6.33 -15.40
N LEU A 100 6.19 -7.62 -15.71
CA LEU A 100 5.02 -8.38 -15.32
C LEU A 100 4.89 -8.48 -13.79
N HIS A 101 5.97 -8.85 -13.09
CA HIS A 101 5.97 -8.92 -11.63
C HIS A 101 5.72 -7.55 -10.97
N SER A 102 6.37 -6.50 -11.47
CA SER A 102 6.10 -5.11 -11.06
C SER A 102 4.61 -4.79 -11.19
N THR A 103 4.02 -5.08 -12.35
CA THR A 103 2.60 -4.82 -12.64
C THR A 103 1.67 -5.59 -11.69
N ILE A 104 1.92 -6.88 -11.46
CA ILE A 104 1.12 -7.69 -10.52
C ILE A 104 1.18 -7.11 -9.10
N PHE A 105 2.36 -6.74 -8.61
CA PHE A 105 2.49 -6.16 -7.27
C PHE A 105 1.83 -4.78 -7.15
N SER A 106 1.89 -3.95 -8.20
CA SER A 106 1.19 -2.66 -8.22
C SER A 106 -0.33 -2.83 -8.26
N LEU A 107 -0.86 -3.69 -9.15
CA LEU A 107 -2.30 -3.95 -9.24
C LEU A 107 -2.84 -4.51 -7.92
N THR A 108 -2.16 -5.49 -7.33
CA THR A 108 -2.57 -6.06 -6.04
C THR A 108 -2.41 -5.11 -4.86
N ALA A 109 -1.68 -3.99 -5.01
CA ALA A 109 -1.62 -2.93 -4.01
C ALA A 109 -2.82 -1.97 -4.11
N VAL A 110 -3.30 -1.70 -5.33
CA VAL A 110 -4.47 -0.84 -5.58
C VAL A 110 -5.79 -1.57 -5.30
N MET A 111 -5.83 -2.88 -5.52
CA MET A 111 -7.05 -3.67 -5.27
C MET A 111 -7.50 -3.60 -3.80
N PRO A 112 -8.78 -3.27 -3.54
CA PRO A 112 -9.33 -3.29 -2.19
C PRO A 112 -9.33 -4.73 -1.67
N LYS A 113 -8.83 -4.93 -0.45
CA LYS A 113 -8.87 -6.22 0.25
C LYS A 113 -9.70 -6.07 1.51
N PHE A 114 -10.80 -6.79 1.57
CA PHE A 114 -11.68 -6.90 2.74
C PHE A 114 -11.40 -8.20 3.51
N ASP A 115 -10.13 -8.59 3.61
CA ASP A 115 -9.72 -9.87 4.23
C ASP A 115 -9.72 -9.82 5.77
N PHE A 116 -10.15 -8.72 6.39
CA PHE A 116 -10.23 -8.61 7.84
C PHE A 116 -11.55 -9.20 8.31
N PRO A 117 -11.54 -10.12 9.31
CA PRO A 117 -12.78 -10.58 9.92
C PRO A 117 -13.48 -9.32 10.42
N ALA A 118 -14.65 -9.03 9.84
CA ALA A 118 -15.46 -7.92 10.29
C ALA A 118 -15.62 -8.10 11.81
N LYS A 119 -15.07 -7.19 12.60
CA LYS A 119 -15.58 -7.06 13.97
C LYS A 119 -17.03 -6.63 13.75
N ALA A 120 -17.95 -7.55 13.97
CA ALA A 120 -19.33 -7.51 13.50
C ALA A 120 -20.12 -6.27 13.96
N ASP A 121 -19.54 -5.39 14.79
CA ASP A 121 -20.22 -4.24 15.36
C ASP A 121 -19.53 -2.89 15.19
N ASN A 122 -18.42 -2.76 14.46
CA ASN A 122 -17.83 -1.42 14.25
C ASN A 122 -18.66 -0.60 13.25
N ILE A 123 -19.26 0.50 13.71
CA ILE A 123 -20.08 1.40 12.89
C ILE A 123 -19.27 2.15 11.81
N PHE A 124 -17.96 2.26 11.98
CA PHE A 124 -17.06 2.92 11.01
C PHE A 124 -16.65 1.99 9.88
N TYR A 125 -16.84 0.67 10.03
CA TYR A 125 -16.43 -0.28 9.01
C TYR A 125 -17.45 -0.30 7.87
N PHE A 126 -17.01 0.06 6.66
CA PHE A 126 -17.87 0.15 5.47
C PHE A 126 -18.68 -1.12 5.19
N GLY A 127 -18.08 -2.30 5.39
CA GLY A 127 -18.77 -3.58 5.21
C GLY A 127 -19.93 -3.79 6.19
N SER A 128 -19.81 -3.27 7.42
CA SER A 128 -20.87 -3.33 8.43
C SER A 128 -21.99 -2.34 8.11
N ILE A 129 -21.65 -1.15 7.62
CA ILE A 129 -22.63 -0.11 7.23
C ILE A 129 -23.54 -0.63 6.10
N LEU A 130 -22.96 -1.23 5.05
CA LEU A 130 -23.75 -1.75 3.92
C LEU A 130 -24.75 -2.85 4.31
N GLY A 131 -24.49 -3.58 5.39
CA GLY A 131 -25.36 -4.64 5.90
C GLY A 131 -26.43 -4.16 6.90
N THR A 132 -26.40 -2.89 7.32
CA THR A 132 -27.24 -2.36 8.40
C THR A 132 -28.31 -1.42 7.83
N PRO A 133 -29.61 -1.62 8.14
CA PRO A 133 -30.67 -0.67 7.76
C PRO A 133 -30.41 0.73 8.31
N GLU A 134 -30.77 1.76 7.56
CA GLU A 134 -30.54 3.18 7.94
C GLU A 134 -31.10 3.54 9.32
N THR A 135 -32.29 3.02 9.65
CA THR A 135 -32.94 3.25 10.95
C THR A 135 -32.13 2.62 12.08
N ALA A 136 -31.70 1.37 11.93
CA ALA A 136 -30.87 0.66 12.90
C ALA A 136 -29.49 1.31 13.06
N PHE A 137 -28.89 1.80 11.97
CA PHE A 137 -27.63 2.55 12.02
C PHE A 137 -27.78 3.86 12.80
N SER A 138 -28.86 4.60 12.53
CA SER A 138 -29.15 5.87 13.20
C SER A 138 -29.41 5.70 14.69
N GLU A 139 -30.13 4.66 15.08
CA GLU A 139 -30.36 4.30 16.49
C GLU A 139 -29.03 3.94 17.16
N LYS A 140 -28.22 3.08 16.53
CA LYS A 140 -26.92 2.68 17.06
C LYS A 140 -25.96 3.87 17.26
N ILE A 141 -25.98 4.86 16.37
CA ILE A 141 -25.19 6.09 16.54
C ILE A 141 -25.69 6.92 17.73
N LYS A 142 -27.00 7.02 17.95
CA LYS A 142 -27.57 7.80 19.05
C LYS A 142 -27.29 7.17 20.42
N ASP A 143 -27.22 5.84 20.46
CA ASP A 143 -27.00 5.08 21.69
C ASP A 143 -25.52 4.94 22.05
N LEU A 144 -24.61 5.28 21.13
CA LEU A 144 -23.16 5.09 21.28
C LEU A 144 -22.60 5.95 22.41
N GLN A 145 -21.90 5.31 23.35
CA GLN A 145 -21.16 6.03 24.40
C GLN A 145 -19.82 6.57 23.88
N ALA A 146 -19.30 7.62 24.51
CA ALA A 146 -18.03 8.23 24.10
C ALA A 146 -16.84 7.26 24.20
N GLU A 147 -16.87 6.35 25.17
CA GLU A 147 -15.87 5.28 25.34
C GLU A 147 -15.92 4.29 24.17
N GLU A 148 -17.11 3.83 23.80
CA GLU A 148 -17.33 2.91 22.68
C GLU A 148 -16.88 3.54 21.36
N LEU A 149 -17.18 4.82 21.16
CA LEU A 149 -16.72 5.59 20.00
C LEU A 149 -15.19 5.57 19.89
N ASN A 150 -14.49 5.80 21.01
CA ASN A 150 -13.04 5.82 21.05
C ASN A 150 -12.45 4.43 20.77
N GLU A 151 -13.00 3.37 21.38
CA GLU A 151 -12.58 1.99 21.11
C GLU A 151 -12.77 1.59 19.64
N MET A 152 -13.91 1.97 19.04
CA MET A 152 -14.19 1.75 17.62
C MET A 152 -13.20 2.51 16.72
N LEU A 153 -12.90 3.77 17.06
CA LEU A 153 -11.92 4.59 16.33
C LEU A 153 -10.51 3.99 16.41
N ILE A 154 -10.05 3.58 17.60
CA ILE A 154 -8.74 2.92 17.78
C ILE A 154 -8.69 1.61 16.98
N SER A 155 -9.78 0.84 16.98
CA SER A 155 -9.86 -0.40 16.21
C SER A 155 -9.77 -0.12 14.69
N GLU A 156 -10.39 0.95 14.21
CA GLU A 156 -10.34 1.35 12.80
C GLU A 156 -8.93 1.81 12.38
N ILE A 157 -8.31 2.66 13.20
CA ILE A 157 -6.91 3.10 13.04
C ILE A 157 -5.97 1.91 12.91
N TYR A 158 -6.15 0.88 13.76
CA TYR A 158 -5.34 -0.33 13.71
C TYR A 158 -5.54 -1.11 12.39
N VAL A 159 -6.79 -1.30 11.97
CA VAL A 159 -7.11 -2.00 10.72
C VAL A 159 -6.54 -1.26 9.52
N LEU A 160 -6.76 0.05 9.42
CA LEU A 160 -6.24 0.88 8.34
C LEU A 160 -4.70 0.91 8.32
N SER A 161 -4.06 0.97 9.48
CA SER A 161 -2.59 0.87 9.59
C SER A 161 -2.07 -0.47 9.04
N SER A 162 -2.76 -1.57 9.34
CA SER A 162 -2.41 -2.90 8.82
C SER A 162 -2.57 -3.01 7.31
N ILE A 163 -3.65 -2.43 6.76
CA ILE A 163 -3.88 -2.31 5.32
C ILE A 163 -2.75 -1.50 4.67
N ALA A 164 -2.45 -0.32 5.22
CA ALA A 164 -1.40 0.56 4.73
C ALA A 164 -0.04 -0.16 4.69
N LYS A 165 0.34 -0.83 5.79
CA LYS A 165 1.57 -1.64 5.85
C LYS A 165 1.64 -2.69 4.75
N THR A 166 0.55 -3.39 4.49
CA THR A 166 0.46 -4.42 3.46
C THR A 166 0.61 -3.82 2.05
N LYS A 167 -0.08 -2.70 1.77
CA LYS A 167 0.06 -1.98 0.49
C LYS A 167 1.50 -1.47 0.28
N PHE A 168 2.10 -0.81 1.27
CA PHE A 168 3.48 -0.34 1.18
C PHE A 168 4.48 -1.46 0.91
N THR A 169 4.27 -2.64 1.52
CA THR A 169 5.14 -3.80 1.27
C THR A 169 5.06 -4.26 -0.18
N LYS A 170 3.86 -4.31 -0.77
CA LYS A 170 3.66 -4.67 -2.18
C LYS A 170 4.26 -3.61 -3.11
N ILE A 171 4.05 -2.33 -2.85
CA ILE A 171 4.64 -1.24 -3.62
C ILE A 171 6.17 -1.29 -3.59
N LYS A 172 6.75 -1.56 -2.41
CA LYS A 172 8.21 -1.74 -2.29
C LYS A 172 8.72 -2.89 -3.15
N LYS A 173 8.00 -4.00 -3.21
CA LYS A 173 8.33 -5.11 -4.12
C LYS A 173 8.21 -4.70 -5.57
N SER A 174 7.12 -4.01 -5.94
CA SER A 174 6.90 -3.51 -7.29
C SER A 174 8.03 -2.59 -7.76
N HIS A 175 8.41 -1.59 -6.97
CA HIS A 175 9.54 -0.70 -7.29
C HIS A 175 10.87 -1.45 -7.49
N LYS A 176 11.14 -2.50 -6.69
CA LYS A 176 12.36 -3.31 -6.90
C LYS A 176 12.36 -3.97 -8.27
N TRP A 177 11.22 -4.55 -8.68
CA TRP A 177 11.09 -5.16 -10.00
C TRP A 177 11.16 -4.14 -11.13
N LEU A 178 10.57 -2.95 -10.96
CA LEU A 178 10.70 -1.85 -11.93
C LEU A 178 12.15 -1.40 -12.08
N ILE A 179 12.90 -1.25 -10.99
CA ILE A 179 14.33 -0.87 -11.05
C ILE A 179 15.14 -1.93 -11.82
N LEU A 180 14.89 -3.22 -11.55
CA LEU A 180 15.53 -4.32 -12.29
C LEU A 180 15.16 -4.31 -13.78
N ALA A 181 13.90 -4.01 -14.11
CA ALA A 181 13.46 -3.85 -15.50
C ALA A 181 14.21 -2.69 -16.18
N ILE A 182 14.30 -1.52 -15.55
CA ILE A 182 15.05 -0.37 -16.09
C ILE A 182 16.52 -0.71 -16.31
N ALA A 183 17.15 -1.42 -15.36
CA ALA A 183 18.54 -1.85 -15.50
C ALA A 183 18.74 -2.82 -16.67
N ALA A 184 17.87 -3.83 -16.80
CA ALA A 184 17.91 -4.77 -17.92
C ALA A 184 17.72 -4.05 -19.27
N TRP A 185 16.76 -3.13 -19.34
CA TRP A 185 16.52 -2.30 -20.52
C TRP A 185 17.74 -1.45 -20.90
N ALA A 186 18.37 -0.78 -19.92
CA ALA A 186 19.57 0.03 -20.16
C ALA A 186 20.74 -0.82 -20.70
N ILE A 187 20.93 -2.04 -20.18
CA ILE A 187 21.97 -2.96 -20.67
C ILE A 187 21.67 -3.38 -22.12
N ILE A 188 20.41 -3.67 -22.47
CA ILE A 188 20.01 -4.00 -23.84
C ILE A 188 20.38 -2.85 -24.80
N GLN A 189 20.03 -1.60 -24.44
CA GLN A 189 20.35 -0.44 -25.27
C GLN A 189 21.86 -0.23 -25.39
N GLY A 190 22.60 -0.45 -24.30
CA GLY A 190 24.06 -0.41 -24.31
C GLY A 190 24.64 -1.41 -25.31
N ILE A 191 24.21 -2.68 -25.26
CA ILE A 191 24.69 -3.71 -26.20
C ILE A 191 24.36 -3.32 -27.64
N LYS A 192 23.12 -2.89 -27.92
CA LYS A 192 22.67 -2.47 -29.26
C LYS A 192 23.49 -1.31 -29.83
N LEU A 193 24.01 -0.42 -28.98
CA LEU A 193 24.81 0.71 -29.43
C LEU A 193 26.23 0.30 -29.89
N PHE A 194 26.75 -0.81 -29.36
CA PHE A 194 28.12 -1.28 -29.63
C PHE A 194 28.18 -2.51 -30.55
N SER A 195 27.03 -3.11 -30.91
CA SER A 195 26.91 -4.23 -31.85
C SER A 195 26.57 -3.74 -33.25
#